data_AF-A0A955MSU9-F1
#
_entry.id   AF-A0A955MSU9-F1
#
_cell.length_a   1.000
_cell.length_b   1.000
_cell.length_c   1.000
_cell.angle_alpha   90.00
_cell.angle_beta   90.00
_cell.angle_gamma   90.00
#
_symmetry.space_group_name_H-M   'P 1'
#
loop_
_entity.id
_entity.type
_entity.pdbx_description
1 polymer ?
#
loop_
_entity_poly.entity_id
_entity_poly.type
_entity_poly.pdbx_seq_one_letter_code
_entity_poly.pdbx_strand_id
1 'polypeptide(L)' 'MTISKFKATCLSELEKIRRTGEPLLITKRGVPIAQVVPPPPPRGMKSGFGCMRDSIQIHEDIVGPVEEEDWESLK' A
#
# COMPACT_ATOMS: atom_id res chain seq x y z
N MET A 1 5.07 22.66 10.04
CA MET A 1 6.33 23.40 9.79
C MET A 1 6.04 24.76 9.18
N THR A 2 6.85 25.80 9.43
CA THR A 2 6.65 27.13 8.81
C THR A 2 7.17 27.16 7.37
N ILE A 3 6.54 27.97 6.51
CA ILE A 3 6.96 28.13 5.11
C ILE A 3 8.38 28.66 4.97
N SER A 4 8.85 29.53 5.88
CA SER A 4 10.22 30.04 5.85
C SER A 4 11.24 28.92 6.13
N LYS A 5 10.95 28.05 7.11
CA LYS A 5 11.78 26.88 7.39
C LYS A 5 11.78 25.91 6.19
N PHE A 6 10.60 25.67 5.59
CA PHE A 6 10.49 24.80 4.41
C PHE A 6 11.33 25.29 3.24
N LYS A 7 11.31 26.59 2.95
CA LYS A 7 12.13 27.16 1.86
C LYS A 7 13.62 26.95 2.10
N ALA A 8 14.08 27.05 3.34
CA ALA A 8 15.49 26.85 3.69
C ALA A 8 15.93 25.37 3.66
N THR A 9 15.02 24.43 3.98
CA THR A 9 15.35 23.00 4.12
C THR A 9 14.64 22.09 3.11
N CYS A 10 14.10 22.67 2.02
CA CYS A 10 13.17 22.01 1.10
C CYS A 10 13.65 20.62 0.66
N LEU A 11 14.85 20.53 0.07
CA LEU A 11 15.39 19.27 -0.46
C LEU A 11 15.58 18.20 0.62
N SER A 12 16.06 18.59 1.81
CA SER A 12 16.27 17.67 2.93
C SER A 12 14.95 17.12 3.46
N GLU A 13 13.93 17.96 3.57
CA GLU A 13 12.59 17.54 4.02
C GLU A 13 11.91 16.66 2.97
N LEU A 14 12.03 16.96 1.68
CA LEU A 14 11.51 16.09 0.61
C LEU A 14 12.17 14.71 0.63
N GLU A 15 13.49 14.65 0.83
CA GLU A 15 14.21 13.38 0.96
C GLU A 15 13.79 12.60 2.20
N LYS A 16 13.56 13.30 3.32
CA LYS A 16 13.01 12.69 4.53
C LYS A 16 11.64 12.07 4.28
N ILE A 17 10.72 12.81 3.65
CA ILE A 17 9.37 12.32 3.29
C ILE A 17 9.47 11.10 2.37
N ARG A 18 10.36 11.12 1.37
CA ARG A 18 10.60 9.98 0.48
C ARG A 18 11.05 8.74 1.24
N ARG A 19 11.93 8.90 2.24
CA ARG A 19 12.50 7.80 3.02
C ARG A 19 11.55 7.27 4.09
N THR A 20 10.84 8.14 4.80
CA THR A 20 10.01 7.75 5.95
C THR A 20 8.56 7.48 5.59
N GLY A 21 8.07 8.04 4.49
CA GLY A 21 6.65 8.00 4.15
C GLY A 21 5.80 8.97 4.98
N GLU A 22 6.39 9.73 5.89
CA GLU A 22 5.63 10.63 6.78
C GLU A 22 5.27 11.93 6.05
N PRO A 23 3.98 12.34 6.05
CA PRO A 23 3.56 13.58 5.42
C PRO A 23 3.99 14.81 6.22
N LEU A 24 4.31 15.89 5.52
CA LEU A 24 4.73 17.16 6.11
C LEU A 24 3.69 18.26 5.88
N LEU A 25 3.16 18.83 6.97
CA LEU A 25 2.25 19.97 6.92
C LEU A 25 3.02 21.31 6.94
N ILE A 26 2.81 22.15 5.93
CA ILE A 26 3.39 23.47 5.80
C ILE A 26 2.36 24.53 6.21
N THR A 27 2.82 25.50 7.01
CA THR A 27 2.01 26.56 7.59
C THR A 27 2.59 27.93 7.27
N LYS A 28 1.74 28.95 7.19
CA LYS A 28 2.12 30.36 7.11
C LYS A 28 1.37 31.11 8.20
N ARG A 29 2.11 31.71 9.15
CA ARG A 29 1.54 32.40 10.33
C ARG A 29 0.57 31.51 11.12
N GLY A 30 0.96 30.26 11.38
CA GLY A 30 0.14 29.29 12.11
C GLY A 30 -0.98 28.63 11.30
N VAL A 31 -1.35 29.18 10.13
CA VAL A 31 -2.40 28.61 9.28
C VAL A 31 -1.80 27.57 8.34
N PRO A 32 -2.33 26.34 8.27
CA PRO A 32 -1.95 25.33 7.27
C PRO A 32 -2.25 25.81 5.85
N ILE A 33 -1.28 25.66 4.95
CA ILE A 33 -1.42 26.13 3.54
C ILE A 33 -1.11 25.05 2.51
N ALA A 34 -0.35 24.02 2.88
CA ALA A 34 0.00 22.92 1.99
C ALA A 34 0.38 21.69 2.81
N GLN A 35 0.17 20.51 2.24
CA GLN A 35 0.72 19.25 2.74
C GLN A 35 1.55 18.61 1.64
N VAL A 36 2.74 18.13 1.99
CA VAL A 36 3.57 17.34 1.10
C VAL A 36 3.48 15.89 1.57
N VAL A 37 3.01 15.04 0.68
CA VAL A 37 2.89 13.59 0.91
C VAL A 37 3.95 12.85 0.07
N PRO A 38 4.33 11.63 0.46
CA PRO A 38 5.21 10.80 -0.37
C PRO A 38 4.63 10.60 -1.77
N PRO A 39 5.49 10.37 -2.79
CA PRO A 39 5.00 10.07 -4.13
C PRO A 39 4.14 8.80 -4.10
N PRO A 40 3.14 8.69 -4.99
CA PRO A 40 2.41 7.44 -5.15
C PRO A 40 3.39 6.31 -5.51
N PRO A 41 3.08 5.06 -5.11
CA PRO A 41 3.92 3.93 -5.48
C PRO A 41 4.06 3.85 -7.01
N PRO A 42 5.22 3.36 -7.52
CA PRO A 42 5.45 3.26 -8.95
C PRO A 42 4.32 2.47 -9.63
N ARG A 43 3.84 2.99 -10.77
CA ARG A 43 2.83 2.29 -11.58
C ARG A 43 3.37 0.92 -11.97
N GLY A 44 2.68 -0.13 -11.57
CA GLY A 44 3.10 -1.53 -11.79
C GLY A 44 3.51 -2.28 -10.52
N MET A 45 3.62 -1.61 -9.37
CA MET A 45 3.62 -2.29 -8.08
C MET A 45 2.20 -2.76 -7.79
N LYS A 46 1.74 -3.78 -8.53
CA LYS A 46 0.53 -4.51 -8.19
C LYS A 46 0.76 -5.01 -6.78
N SER A 47 -0.10 -4.62 -5.85
CA SER A 47 -0.23 -5.35 -4.61
C SER A 47 -0.26 -6.85 -4.96
N GLY A 48 0.54 -7.67 -4.29
CA GLY A 48 0.40 -9.13 -4.44
C GLY A 48 -1.04 -9.58 -4.16
N PHE A 49 -1.80 -8.75 -3.43
CA PHE A 49 -3.23 -8.94 -3.22
C PHE A 49 -4.02 -8.77 -4.53
N GLY A 50 -4.59 -9.87 -5.01
CA GLY A 50 -5.40 -9.91 -6.22
C GLY A 50 -4.60 -10.06 -7.52
N CYS A 51 -3.29 -10.33 -7.47
CA CYS A 51 -2.50 -10.60 -8.67
C CYS A 51 -2.91 -11.90 -9.40
N MET A 52 -3.50 -12.84 -8.66
CA MET A 52 -4.07 -14.11 -9.14
C MET A 52 -5.60 -14.09 -9.19
N ARG A 53 -6.22 -12.89 -9.13
CA ARG A 53 -7.67 -12.78 -9.34
C ARG A 53 -7.98 -13.33 -10.74
N ASP A 54 -9.00 -14.19 -10.82
CA ASP A 54 -9.45 -14.86 -12.05
C ASP A 54 -8.45 -15.85 -12.67
N SER A 55 -7.38 -16.23 -11.96
CA SER A 55 -6.43 -17.25 -12.43
C SER A 55 -6.77 -18.67 -11.98
N ILE A 56 -7.85 -18.85 -11.21
CA ILE A 56 -8.27 -20.16 -10.69
C ILE A 56 -9.48 -20.64 -11.48
N GLN A 57 -9.41 -21.87 -11.97
CA GLN A 57 -10.53 -22.58 -12.57
C GLN A 57 -11.01 -23.66 -11.60
N ILE A 58 -12.29 -23.59 -11.22
CA ILE A 58 -12.94 -24.62 -10.42
C ILE A 58 -13.43 -25.70 -11.39
N HIS A 59 -12.90 -26.92 -11.26
CA HIS A 59 -13.27 -28.04 -12.13
C HIS A 59 -14.46 -28.85 -11.59
N GLU A 60 -14.60 -28.95 -10.27
CA GLU A 60 -15.58 -29.82 -9.59
C GLU A 60 -16.17 -29.13 -8.36
N ASP A 61 -17.03 -29.83 -7.61
CA ASP A 61 -17.56 -29.31 -6.35
C ASP A 61 -16.47 -29.29 -5.27
N ILE A 62 -16.07 -28.08 -4.90
CA ILE A 62 -15.06 -27.82 -3.85
C ILE A 62 -15.69 -27.50 -2.48
N VAL A 63 -17.02 -27.42 -2.41
CA VAL A 63 -17.75 -27.06 -1.18
C VAL A 63 -18.46 -28.27 -0.58
N GLY A 64 -18.91 -29.19 -1.43
CA GLY A 64 -19.59 -30.41 -1.04
C GLY A 64 -18.74 -31.32 -0.15
N PRO A 65 -19.39 -32.16 0.67
CA PRO A 65 -18.69 -33.21 1.41
C PRO A 65 -18.08 -34.23 0.44
N VAL A 66 -16.85 -34.66 0.71
CA VAL A 66 -16.20 -35.78 0.03
C VAL A 66 -16.64 -37.11 0.63
N GLU A 67 -16.72 -38.17 -0.18
CA GLU A 67 -17.06 -39.51 0.29
C GLU A 67 -15.91 -40.11 1.10
N GLU A 68 -16.21 -41.02 2.04
CA GLU A 68 -15.20 -41.59 2.96
C GLU A 68 -14.08 -42.35 2.21
N GLU A 69 -14.39 -42.90 1.04
CA GLU A 69 -13.46 -43.66 0.19
C GLU A 69 -12.38 -42.78 -0.48
N ASP A 70 -12.64 -41.47 -0.61
CA ASP A 70 -11.74 -40.50 -1.22
C ASP A 70 -10.73 -39.91 -0.23
N TRP A 71 -10.87 -40.21 1.07
CA TRP A 71 -9.98 -39.72 2.11
C TRP A 71 -8.82 -40.69 2.36
N GLU A 72 -7.65 -40.40 1.80
CA GLU A 72 -6.46 -41.26 1.98
C GLU A 72 -6.03 -41.44 3.44
N SER A 73 -6.40 -40.52 4.34
CA SER A 73 -6.07 -40.64 5.77
C SER A 73 -6.98 -41.60 6.56
N LEU A 74 -8.00 -42.18 5.93
CA LEU A 74 -8.85 -43.23 6.52
C LEU A 74 -8.43 -44.66 6.12
N LYS A 75 -7.38 -44.80 5.29
CA LYS A 75 -6.70 -46.08 5.01
C LYS A 75 -5.60 -46.36 6.03
#